data_AF-A0A3P7JC21-F1
#
_entry.id   AF-A0A3P7JC21-F1
#
_cell.length_a   1.000
_cell.length_b   1.000
_cell.length_c   1.000
_cell.angle_alpha   90.00
_cell.angle_beta   90.00
_cell.angle_gamma   90.00
#
_symmetry.space_group_name_H-M   'P 1'
#
loop_
_entity.id
_entity.type
_entity.pdbx_description
1 polymer ?
#
loop_
_entity_poly.entity_id
_entity_poly.type
_entity_poly.pdbx_seq_one_letter_code
_entity_poly.pdbx_strand_id
1 'polypeptide(L)'
;MPAVPETEIPRNHLTHFCYVDSGKHYEGTASTTVSGKTCMNWNEAPSREYNVNRYPELRYGRNYCRNPGGKKTKPWCYSQPMGQEEYCDIPQCSRDMFPHLREGTDGTQNNNVGLGESMTSMWENLAPHWQLAVVGGGVLTILLLLLLFCCICCCRTRKKASKDRAGASAAHSLLPATNPPSVVNR
;
A
#
# COMPACT_ATOMS: atom_id res chain seq x y z
N MET A 1 -1.54 47.95 -14.36
CA MET A 1 -2.06 46.68 -14.93
C MET A 1 -2.48 45.82 -13.76
N PRO A 2 -3.79 45.56 -13.57
CA PRO A 2 -4.23 44.76 -12.44
C PRO A 2 -3.83 43.30 -12.64
N ALA A 3 -3.28 42.69 -11.59
CA ALA A 3 -2.92 41.28 -11.54
C ALA A 3 -4.18 40.42 -11.71
N VAL A 4 -4.13 39.47 -12.64
CA VAL A 4 -5.22 38.53 -12.88
C VAL A 4 -5.25 37.51 -11.73
N PRO A 5 -6.41 37.20 -11.12
CA PRO A 5 -6.51 36.25 -10.02
C PRO A 5 -6.15 34.83 -10.50
N GLU A 6 -5.35 34.13 -9.71
CA GLU A 6 -4.72 32.83 -10.01
C GLU A 6 -5.68 31.63 -9.97
N THR A 7 -6.99 31.88 -9.98
CA THR A 7 -8.02 30.84 -9.90
C THR A 7 -8.73 30.73 -11.24
N GLU A 8 -8.53 29.58 -11.89
CA GLU A 8 -9.16 29.10 -13.14
C GLU A 8 -8.42 29.42 -14.46
N ILE A 9 -7.15 29.00 -14.56
CA ILE A 9 -6.60 28.66 -15.89
C ILE A 9 -7.20 27.30 -16.29
N PRO A 10 -7.93 27.18 -17.42
CA PRO A 10 -8.43 25.89 -17.90
C PRO A 10 -7.27 24.91 -18.06
N ARG A 11 -7.43 23.67 -17.55
CA ARG A 11 -6.40 22.61 -17.63
C ARG A 11 -5.85 22.34 -19.04
N ASN A 12 -6.55 22.80 -20.09
CA ASN A 12 -6.14 22.69 -21.48
C ASN A 12 -5.21 23.81 -21.99
N HIS A 13 -4.81 24.78 -21.16
CA HIS A 13 -4.02 25.93 -21.61
C HIS A 13 -2.76 26.22 -20.77
N LEU A 14 -2.40 25.34 -19.83
CA LEU A 14 -1.08 25.38 -19.20
C LEU A 14 -0.07 24.69 -20.11
N THR A 15 0.57 25.46 -20.98
CA THR A 15 1.80 25.02 -21.62
C THR A 15 2.84 24.77 -20.52
N HIS A 16 3.25 23.52 -20.32
CA HIS A 16 4.33 23.20 -19.39
C HIS A 16 5.62 23.82 -19.93
N PHE A 17 6.02 24.98 -19.39
CA PHE A 17 7.25 25.66 -19.79
C PHE A 17 8.50 25.12 -19.07
N CYS A 18 8.30 24.29 -18.05
CA CYS A 18 9.32 23.62 -17.24
C CYS A 18 8.87 22.20 -16.89
N TYR A 19 9.78 21.38 -16.37
CA TYR A 19 9.48 20.01 -15.94
C TYR A 19 9.65 19.82 -14.43
N VAL A 20 8.91 18.88 -13.84
CA VAL A 20 9.02 18.49 -12.43
C VAL A 20 9.63 17.10 -12.32
N ASP A 21 10.42 16.86 -11.27
CA ASP A 21 11.15 15.61 -11.03
C ASP A 21 11.97 15.19 -12.26
N SER A 22 11.75 13.99 -12.79
CA SER A 22 12.41 13.47 -14.00
C SER A 22 11.84 14.08 -15.29
N GLY A 23 10.69 14.75 -15.24
CA GLY A 23 9.95 15.21 -16.41
C GLY A 23 9.22 14.10 -17.16
N LYS A 24 8.97 12.96 -16.51
CA LYS A 24 8.13 11.88 -17.05
C LYS A 24 6.78 12.35 -17.58
N HIS A 25 6.14 13.27 -16.85
CA HIS A 25 4.83 13.85 -17.18
C HIS A 25 4.94 15.22 -17.87
N TYR A 26 6.10 15.52 -18.46
CA TYR A 26 6.27 16.76 -19.19
C TYR A 26 5.56 16.71 -20.55
N GLU A 27 4.54 17.55 -20.72
CA GLU A 27 3.72 17.63 -21.95
C GLU A 27 3.97 18.91 -22.77
N GLY A 28 4.95 19.73 -22.38
CA GLY A 28 5.28 20.97 -23.06
C GLY A 28 5.79 20.79 -24.49
N THR A 29 5.99 21.90 -25.19
CA THR A 29 6.29 21.94 -26.64
C THR A 29 7.75 22.27 -26.97
N ALA A 30 8.65 22.27 -25.98
CA ALA A 30 10.08 22.48 -26.22
C ALA A 30 10.63 21.39 -27.15
N SER A 31 11.43 21.79 -28.16
CA SER A 31 11.97 20.91 -29.20
C SER A 31 13.44 21.20 -29.52
N THR A 32 14.19 21.72 -28.55
CA THR A 32 15.60 22.13 -28.70
C THR A 32 16.45 21.50 -27.60
N THR A 33 17.59 20.94 -27.99
CA THR A 33 18.57 20.34 -27.07
C THR A 33 19.36 21.42 -26.32
N VAL A 34 20.06 21.05 -25.25
CA VAL A 34 21.00 21.93 -24.54
C VAL A 34 22.11 22.43 -25.47
N SER A 35 22.50 21.64 -26.47
CA SER A 35 23.49 22.04 -27.49
C SER A 35 22.91 22.95 -28.58
N GLY A 36 21.62 23.29 -28.53
CA GLY A 36 20.94 24.13 -29.51
C GLY A 36 20.47 23.40 -30.77
N LYS A 37 20.54 22.07 -30.82
CA LYS A 37 20.07 21.28 -31.97
C LYS A 37 18.56 21.09 -31.93
N THR A 38 17.96 21.03 -33.12
CA THR A 38 16.54 20.71 -33.27
C THR A 38 16.28 19.23 -33.00
N CYS A 39 15.24 18.94 -32.23
CA CYS A 39 14.77 17.59 -31.99
C CYS A 39 14.16 16.97 -33.27
N MET A 40 14.45 15.70 -33.47
CA MET A 40 13.86 14.81 -34.47
C MET A 40 12.46 14.38 -34.04
N ASN A 41 11.61 14.05 -35.02
CA ASN A 41 10.30 13.47 -34.76
C ASN A 41 10.43 12.09 -34.11
N TRP A 42 9.68 11.81 -33.05
CA TRP A 42 9.72 10.50 -32.38
C TRP A 42 9.29 9.34 -33.27
N ASN A 43 8.47 9.59 -34.30
CA ASN A 43 8.11 8.59 -35.30
C ASN A 43 9.30 8.20 -36.20
N GLU A 44 10.32 9.05 -36.29
CA GLU A 44 11.53 8.86 -37.09
C GLU A 44 12.74 8.44 -36.25
N ALA A 45 12.55 8.26 -34.93
CA ALA A 45 13.61 7.91 -34.00
C ALA A 45 14.32 6.60 -34.41
N PRO A 46 15.66 6.57 -34.52
CA PRO A 46 16.40 5.40 -35.00
C PRO A 46 16.51 4.27 -33.94
N SER A 47 16.11 4.51 -32.70
CA SER A 47 16.35 3.62 -31.57
C SER A 47 15.28 2.53 -31.41
N ARG A 48 15.73 1.33 -31.07
CA ARG A 48 14.86 0.21 -30.66
C ARG A 48 14.40 0.32 -29.20
N GLU A 49 15.08 1.13 -28.38
CA GLU A 49 14.77 1.22 -26.95
C GLU A 49 13.71 2.28 -26.64
N TYR A 50 13.80 3.48 -27.24
CA TYR A 50 12.82 4.54 -27.04
C TYR A 50 12.22 4.93 -28.39
N ASN A 51 11.08 4.33 -28.70
CA ASN A 51 10.29 4.58 -29.91
C ASN A 51 8.80 4.45 -29.60
N VAL A 52 7.99 4.86 -30.57
CA VAL A 52 6.52 4.90 -30.48
C VAL A 52 5.83 3.56 -30.29
N ASN A 53 6.48 2.44 -30.60
CA ASN A 53 5.91 1.11 -30.38
C ASN A 53 6.04 0.69 -28.91
N ARG A 54 7.17 1.01 -28.27
CA ARG A 54 7.39 0.72 -26.84
C ARG A 54 6.78 1.78 -25.92
N TYR A 55 6.74 3.03 -26.38
CA TYR A 55 6.20 4.17 -25.65
C TYR A 55 5.16 4.89 -26.53
N PRO A 56 3.90 4.40 -26.56
CA PRO A 56 2.85 4.95 -27.42
C PRO A 56 2.57 6.44 -27.21
N GLU A 57 2.86 6.98 -26.03
CA GLU A 57 2.75 8.40 -25.71
C GLU A 57 3.63 9.29 -26.62
N LEU A 58 4.72 8.74 -27.15
CA LEU A 58 5.62 9.44 -28.05
C LEU A 58 4.98 9.75 -29.41
N ARG A 59 3.95 9.01 -29.83
CA ARG A 59 3.26 9.23 -31.12
C ARG A 59 2.70 10.65 -31.25
N TYR A 60 2.22 11.19 -30.14
CA TYR A 60 1.63 12.54 -30.07
C TYR A 60 2.68 13.60 -29.71
N GLY A 61 3.88 13.18 -29.30
CA GLY A 61 4.97 14.06 -28.91
C GLY A 61 5.58 14.85 -30.07
N ARG A 62 5.26 14.55 -31.34
CA ARG A 62 5.90 15.16 -32.53
C ARG A 62 7.44 15.12 -32.39
N ASN A 63 8.09 16.28 -32.30
CA ASN A 63 9.51 16.42 -32.00
C ASN A 63 9.75 17.11 -30.64
N TYR A 64 8.75 17.14 -29.76
CA TYR A 64 8.86 17.73 -28.44
C TYR A 64 9.63 16.82 -27.50
N CYS A 65 10.37 17.43 -26.58
CA CYS A 65 11.15 16.74 -25.57
C CYS A 65 10.25 15.93 -24.64
N ARG A 66 10.64 14.68 -24.36
CA ARG A 66 9.88 13.75 -23.52
C ARG A 66 10.85 12.94 -22.66
N ASN A 67 10.34 12.31 -21.60
CA ASN A 67 11.10 11.35 -20.81
C ASN A 67 10.27 10.06 -20.62
N PRO A 68 10.22 9.19 -21.65
CA PRO A 68 9.38 8.01 -21.63
C PRO A 68 9.72 7.10 -20.45
N GLY A 69 8.69 6.73 -19.68
CA GLY A 69 8.84 5.91 -18.47
C GLY A 69 9.66 6.54 -17.34
N GLY A 70 9.99 7.84 -17.41
CA GLY A 70 10.79 8.53 -16.39
C GLY A 70 12.20 7.95 -16.23
N LYS A 71 12.74 7.30 -17.28
CA LYS A 71 13.99 6.53 -17.18
C LYS A 71 15.24 7.39 -17.12
N LYS A 72 15.20 8.59 -17.71
CA LYS A 72 16.30 9.55 -17.63
C LYS A 72 16.01 10.62 -16.56
N THR A 73 16.98 11.47 -16.28
CA THR A 73 16.87 12.50 -15.23
C THR A 73 16.15 13.77 -15.68
N LYS A 74 15.99 13.97 -16.99
CA LYS A 74 15.42 15.17 -17.62
C LYS A 74 14.75 14.82 -18.95
N PRO A 75 13.75 15.60 -19.43
CA PRO A 75 13.27 15.47 -20.81
C PRO A 75 14.39 15.61 -21.83
N TRP A 76 14.31 14.76 -22.85
CA TRP A 76 15.33 14.61 -23.87
C TRP A 76 14.68 14.30 -25.22
N CYS A 77 15.48 14.30 -26.28
CA CYS A 77 15.04 13.91 -27.62
C CYS A 77 16.22 13.35 -28.44
N TYR A 78 15.93 12.82 -29.62
CA TYR A 78 16.96 12.57 -30.63
C TYR A 78 17.25 13.86 -31.39
N SER A 79 18.51 14.27 -31.53
CA SER A 79 18.88 15.49 -32.25
C SER A 79 18.99 15.24 -33.76
N GLN A 80 18.55 16.18 -34.58
CA GLN A 80 18.84 16.16 -36.02
C GLN A 80 20.30 16.57 -36.33
N PRO A 81 20.88 16.11 -37.45
CA PRO A 81 20.36 15.07 -38.36
C PRO A 81 20.77 13.65 -37.91
N MET A 82 21.74 13.52 -37.00
CA MET A 82 22.41 12.25 -36.70
C MET A 82 21.61 11.32 -35.75
N GLY A 83 20.53 11.80 -35.14
CA GLY A 83 19.72 11.03 -34.22
C GLY A 83 20.41 10.70 -32.89
N GLN A 84 21.29 11.59 -32.41
CA GLN A 84 21.96 11.43 -31.11
C GLN A 84 20.98 11.71 -29.96
N GLU A 85 21.03 10.92 -28.89
CA GLU A 85 20.24 11.20 -27.68
C GLU A 85 20.83 12.42 -26.95
N GLU A 86 20.03 13.47 -26.78
CA GLU A 86 20.47 14.69 -26.09
C GLU A 86 19.39 15.24 -25.17
N TYR A 87 19.80 15.76 -24.03
CA TYR A 87 18.90 16.45 -23.11
C TYR A 87 18.41 17.76 -23.70
N CYS A 88 17.19 18.13 -23.33
CA CYS A 88 16.55 19.35 -23.79
C CYS A 88 16.87 20.55 -22.92
N ASP A 89 16.84 21.74 -23.51
CA ASP A 89 17.00 23.00 -22.79
C ASP A 89 15.66 23.45 -22.18
N ILE A 90 15.29 22.80 -21.09
CA ILE A 90 14.05 23.06 -20.35
C ILE A 90 14.43 23.31 -18.89
N PRO A 91 13.91 24.36 -18.24
CA PRO A 91 14.16 24.58 -16.81
C PRO A 91 13.41 23.53 -15.97
N GLN A 92 13.97 23.19 -14.82
CA GLN A 92 13.28 22.37 -13.81
C GLN A 92 12.48 23.28 -12.89
N CYS A 93 11.23 22.92 -12.64
CA CYS A 93 10.34 23.63 -11.73
C CYS A 93 10.34 23.03 -10.33
N SER A 94 9.97 23.85 -9.35
CA SER A 94 9.71 23.38 -7.99
C SER A 94 8.60 22.32 -7.98
N ARG A 95 8.72 21.35 -7.09
CA ARG A 95 7.74 20.27 -6.90
C ARG A 95 6.36 20.78 -6.49
N ASP A 96 6.28 21.99 -5.96
CA ASP A 96 5.03 22.58 -5.50
C ASP A 96 4.31 23.36 -6.60
N MET A 97 4.98 23.62 -7.73
CA MET A 97 4.38 24.33 -8.86
C MET A 97 3.38 23.46 -9.63
N PHE A 98 3.69 22.17 -9.79
CA PHE A 98 2.76 21.19 -10.37
C PHE A 98 2.62 19.97 -9.45
N PRO A 99 1.81 20.06 -8.38
CA PRO A 99 1.66 18.97 -7.42
C PRO A 99 1.18 17.65 -8.03
N HIS A 100 0.41 17.74 -9.13
CA HIS A 100 -0.15 16.59 -9.85
C HIS A 100 0.87 15.87 -10.75
N LEU A 101 2.04 16.46 -11.02
CA LEU A 101 3.10 15.86 -11.87
C LEU A 101 4.22 15.22 -11.04
N ARG A 102 4.09 15.20 -9.71
CA ARG A 102 5.11 14.69 -8.80
C ARG A 102 5.26 13.18 -8.99
N GLU A 103 6.49 12.76 -9.23
CA GLU A 103 6.84 11.35 -9.26
C GLU A 103 7.03 10.89 -7.81
N GLY A 104 5.98 10.36 -7.22
CA GLY A 104 6.07 9.74 -5.91
C GLY A 104 6.92 8.47 -6.01
N THR A 105 7.99 8.37 -5.22
CA THR A 105 8.59 7.07 -4.86
C THR A 105 7.71 6.30 -3.87
N ASP A 106 6.41 6.59 -3.82
CA ASP A 106 5.60 6.32 -2.64
C ASP A 106 4.57 5.21 -2.88
N GLY A 107 5.01 4.01 -2.55
CA GLY A 107 4.19 3.02 -1.86
C GLY A 107 3.87 3.40 -0.41
N THR A 108 3.78 4.69 -0.07
CA THR A 108 3.12 5.18 1.13
C THR A 108 2.03 6.13 0.63
N GLN A 109 0.82 5.61 0.54
CA GLN A 109 -0.30 6.52 0.78
C GLN A 109 -0.02 7.14 2.15
N ASN A 110 0.08 8.47 2.22
CA ASN A 110 -0.04 9.23 3.47
C ASN A 110 -1.47 9.02 3.98
N ASN A 111 -1.65 7.82 4.48
CA ASN A 111 -2.77 7.35 5.18
C ASN A 111 -2.50 7.73 6.62
N ASN A 112 -2.90 8.94 6.98
CA ASN A 112 -3.62 9.10 8.25
C ASN A 112 -4.92 8.27 8.18
N VAL A 113 -4.79 6.96 7.97
CA VAL A 113 -5.88 6.00 7.96
C VAL A 113 -5.79 5.33 9.31
N GLY A 114 -6.70 5.76 10.18
CA GLY A 114 -6.99 5.04 11.40
C GLY A 114 -7.27 3.57 11.09
N LEU A 115 -6.94 2.72 12.05
CA LEU A 115 -7.02 1.25 12.07
C LEU A 115 -8.39 0.62 11.73
N GLY A 116 -9.31 1.34 11.07
CA GLY A 116 -10.67 0.91 10.71
C GLY A 116 -10.96 0.73 9.21
N GLU A 117 -10.18 1.28 8.28
CA GLU A 117 -10.58 1.26 6.84
C GLU A 117 -10.00 0.10 6.02
N SER A 118 -9.11 -0.72 6.59
CA SER A 118 -8.60 -1.91 5.90
C SER A 118 -9.65 -3.01 5.75
N MET A 119 -10.73 -2.98 6.52
CA MET A 119 -11.76 -4.04 6.52
C MET A 119 -12.92 -3.76 5.56
N THR A 120 -13.11 -2.51 5.13
CA THR A 120 -14.20 -2.10 4.23
C THR A 120 -13.87 -2.35 2.76
N SER A 121 -12.62 -2.13 2.34
CA SER A 121 -12.20 -2.36 0.95
C SER A 121 -12.25 -3.83 0.53
N MET A 122 -12.01 -4.75 1.47
CA MET A 122 -12.19 -6.19 1.22
C MET A 122 -13.67 -6.59 1.13
N TRP A 123 -14.56 -5.84 1.79
CA TRP A 123 -16.00 -6.08 1.84
C TRP A 123 -16.75 -5.64 0.57
N GLU A 124 -16.35 -4.52 -0.04
CA GLU A 124 -16.98 -3.98 -1.25
C GLU A 124 -16.65 -4.77 -2.54
N ASN A 125 -15.56 -5.55 -2.53
CA ASN A 125 -15.15 -6.39 -3.67
C ASN A 125 -15.76 -7.81 -3.63
N LEU A 126 -16.45 -8.17 -2.55
CA LEU A 126 -17.14 -9.46 -2.44
C LEU A 126 -18.51 -9.38 -3.12
N ALA A 127 -18.80 -10.32 -4.03
CA ALA A 127 -20.12 -10.35 -4.67
C ALA A 127 -21.24 -10.54 -3.61
N PRO A 128 -22.45 -10.00 -3.82
CA PRO A 128 -23.49 -9.90 -2.77
C PRO A 128 -23.87 -11.21 -2.08
N HIS A 129 -23.71 -12.35 -2.75
CA HIS A 129 -23.98 -13.67 -2.18
C HIS A 129 -22.90 -14.14 -1.18
N TRP A 130 -21.65 -13.71 -1.36
CA TRP A 130 -20.56 -13.99 -0.41
C TRP A 130 -20.64 -13.10 0.83
N GLN A 131 -21.20 -11.89 0.72
CA GLN A 131 -21.38 -11.00 1.87
C GLN A 131 -22.28 -11.64 2.94
N LEU A 132 -23.38 -12.28 2.54
CA LEU A 132 -24.27 -13.02 3.44
C LEU A 132 -23.59 -14.27 4.02
N ALA A 133 -22.76 -14.95 3.24
CA ALA A 133 -22.00 -16.12 3.71
C ALA A 133 -20.95 -15.74 4.76
N VAL A 134 -20.29 -14.58 4.62
CA VAL A 134 -19.30 -14.08 5.58
C VAL A 134 -19.96 -13.63 6.89
N VAL A 135 -21.08 -12.91 6.82
CA VAL A 135 -21.81 -12.47 8.02
C VAL A 135 -22.49 -13.65 8.73
N GLY A 136 -23.12 -14.55 7.98
CA GLY A 136 -23.75 -15.76 8.53
C GLY A 136 -22.73 -16.74 9.10
N GLY A 137 -21.61 -16.95 8.40
CA GLY A 137 -20.51 -17.81 8.84
C GLY A 137 -19.76 -17.25 10.04
N GLY A 138 -19.54 -15.93 10.07
CA GLY A 138 -18.90 -15.25 11.21
C GLY A 138 -19.68 -15.43 12.51
N VAL A 139 -21.00 -15.24 12.48
CA VAL A 139 -21.84 -15.43 13.68
C VAL A 139 -21.84 -16.90 14.13
N LEU A 140 -21.97 -17.85 13.19
CA LEU A 140 -21.99 -19.27 13.52
C LEU A 140 -20.64 -19.76 14.09
N THR A 141 -19.52 -19.28 13.53
CA THR A 141 -18.17 -19.60 14.01
C THR A 141 -17.90 -19.02 15.39
N ILE A 142 -18.31 -17.76 15.63
CA ILE A 142 -18.20 -17.13 16.96
C ILE A 142 -19.03 -17.89 17.99
N LEU A 143 -20.27 -18.28 17.66
CA LEU A 143 -21.12 -19.07 18.56
C LEU A 143 -20.50 -20.45 18.87
N LEU A 144 -19.93 -21.14 17.87
CA LEU A 144 -19.23 -22.41 18.06
C LEU A 144 -17.99 -22.25 18.95
N LEU A 145 -17.19 -21.21 18.75
CA LEU A 145 -16.01 -20.94 19.56
C LEU A 145 -16.36 -20.63 21.02
N LEU A 146 -17.43 -19.87 21.25
CA LEU A 146 -17.94 -19.58 22.60
C LEU A 146 -18.45 -20.84 23.30
N LEU A 147 -19.17 -21.72 22.58
CA LEU A 147 -19.63 -23.01 23.12
C LEU A 147 -18.44 -23.92 23.46
N LEU A 148 -17.46 -24.03 22.58
CA LEU A 148 -16.24 -24.82 22.83
C LEU A 148 -15.46 -24.28 24.02
N PHE A 149 -15.29 -22.96 24.12
CA PHE A 149 -14.63 -22.32 25.26
C PHE A 149 -15.37 -22.59 26.56
N CYS A 150 -16.71 -22.45 26.57
CA CYS A 150 -17.55 -22.78 27.72
C CYS A 150 -17.39 -24.26 28.13
N CYS A 151 -17.42 -25.19 27.17
CA CYS A 151 -17.18 -26.61 27.42
C CYS A 151 -15.78 -26.86 28.01
N ILE A 152 -14.74 -26.23 27.48
CA ILE A 152 -13.36 -26.36 27.98
C ILE A 152 -13.27 -25.80 29.41
N CYS A 153 -13.84 -24.62 29.68
CA CYS A 153 -13.88 -24.03 31.01
C CYS A 153 -14.62 -24.92 32.01
N CYS A 154 -15.81 -25.41 31.66
CA CYS A 154 -16.60 -26.33 32.48
C CYS A 154 -15.88 -27.67 32.72
N CYS A 155 -15.19 -28.20 31.73
CA CYS A 155 -14.37 -29.41 31.88
C CYS A 155 -13.15 -29.18 32.78
N ARG A 156 -12.52 -28.00 32.70
CA ARG A 156 -11.39 -27.63 33.56
C ARG A 156 -11.82 -27.39 35.01
N THR A 157 -12.98 -26.77 35.24
CA THR A 157 -13.54 -26.60 36.60
C THR A 157 -13.94 -27.94 37.20
N ARG A 158 -14.53 -28.86 36.41
CA ARG A 158 -14.82 -30.25 36.85
C ARG A 158 -13.55 -31.05 37.14
N LYS A 159 -12.50 -30.91 36.31
CA LYS A 159 -11.20 -31.55 36.58
C LYS A 159 -10.52 -30.98 37.82
N LYS A 160 -10.64 -29.68 38.07
CA LYS A 160 -10.12 -29.04 39.29
C LYS A 160 -10.88 -29.52 40.54
N ALA A 161 -12.21 -29.57 40.49
CA ALA A 161 -13.03 -30.12 41.56
C ALA A 161 -12.75 -31.62 41.85
N SER A 162 -12.43 -32.41 40.83
CA SER A 162 -12.01 -33.82 40.98
C SER A 162 -10.64 -33.95 41.65
N LYS A 163 -9.68 -33.06 41.31
CA LYS A 163 -8.35 -33.02 41.92
C LYS A 163 -8.39 -32.55 43.37
N ASP A 164 -9.24 -31.58 43.70
CA ASP A 164 -9.42 -31.08 45.07
C ASP A 164 -10.11 -32.14 45.97
N ARG A 165 -11.03 -32.95 45.41
CA ARG A 165 -11.64 -34.10 46.12
C ARG A 165 -10.64 -35.24 46.40
N ALA A 166 -9.70 -35.49 45.48
CA ALA A 166 -8.63 -36.47 45.69
C ALA A 166 -7.55 -35.98 46.67
N GLY A 167 -7.30 -34.67 46.75
CA GLY A 167 -6.37 -34.07 47.72
C GLY A 167 -6.95 -33.90 49.14
N ALA A 168 -8.26 -33.65 49.27
CA ALA A 168 -8.92 -33.50 50.57
C ALA A 168 -9.17 -34.83 51.29
N SER A 169 -9.15 -35.97 50.58
CA SER A 169 -9.38 -37.29 51.20
C SER A 169 -8.16 -37.87 51.94
N ALA A 170 -6.98 -37.22 51.88
CA ALA A 170 -5.76 -37.72 52.52
C ALA A 170 -5.48 -37.11 53.91
N ALA A 171 -6.28 -36.16 54.39
CA ALA A 171 -5.94 -35.36 55.58
C ALA A 171 -6.86 -35.52 56.80
N HIS A 172 -7.79 -36.49 56.81
CA HIS A 172 -8.71 -36.66 57.96
C HIS A 172 -9.03 -38.14 58.27
N SER A 173 -8.04 -38.93 58.70
CA SER A 173 -8.28 -40.23 59.36
C SER A 173 -7.12 -40.64 60.28
N LEU A 174 -6.81 -39.89 61.33
CA LEU A 174 -6.06 -40.44 62.47
C LEU A 174 -6.56 -39.82 63.78
N LEU A 175 -7.50 -40.51 64.43
CA LEU A 175 -7.85 -40.37 65.85
C LEU A 175 -8.47 -41.70 66.34
N PRO A 176 -8.40 -42.01 67.64
CA PRO A 176 -7.58 -43.09 68.17
C PRO A 176 -8.39 -44.31 68.62
N ALA A 177 -7.78 -45.49 68.60
CA ALA A 177 -8.34 -46.70 69.20
C ALA A 177 -7.58 -47.07 70.48
N THR A 178 -8.36 -47.13 71.57
CA THR A 178 -8.09 -47.48 72.96
C THR A 178 -7.44 -48.87 73.14
N ASN A 179 -6.47 -48.98 74.06
CA ASN A 179 -5.96 -50.27 74.57
C ASN A 179 -6.51 -50.54 76.00
N PRO A 180 -6.99 -51.77 76.31
CA PRO A 180 -7.29 -52.19 77.69
C PRO A 180 -6.05 -52.77 78.40
N PRO A 181 -6.08 -52.90 79.75
CA PRO A 181 -4.86 -52.97 80.56
C PRO A 181 -4.39 -54.40 80.82
N SER A 182 -3.07 -54.58 80.92
CA SER A 182 -2.43 -55.77 81.49
C SER A 182 -1.26 -55.34 82.38
N VAL A 183 -1.51 -55.23 83.68
CA VAL A 183 -0.47 -55.09 84.71
C VAL A 183 -0.08 -56.49 85.17
N VAL A 184 1.21 -56.81 85.06
CA VAL A 184 1.84 -58.03 85.59
C VAL A 184 2.58 -57.69 86.89
N ASN A 185 2.42 -58.59 87.86
CA ASN A 185 3.05 -58.73 89.19
C ASN A 185 4.40 -58.04 89.46
N ARG A 186 4.50 -57.50 90.68
CA ARG A 186 5.63 -57.72 91.60
C ARG A 186 5.15 -57.74 93.05
#